data_AF-A0A932G4N3-F1
#
_entry.id   AF-A0A932G4N3-F1
#
_cell.length_a   1.000
_cell.length_b   1.000
_cell.length_c   1.000
_cell.angle_alpha   90.00
_cell.angle_beta   90.00
_cell.angle_gamma   90.00
#
_symmetry.space_group_name_H-M   'P 1'
#
loop_
_entity.id
_entity.type
_entity.pdbx_description
1 polymer ?
#
loop_
_entity_poly.entity_id
_entity_poly.type
_entity_poly.pdbx_seq_one_letter_code
_entity_poly.pdbx_strand_id
1 'polypeptide(L)'
;MQRLGYRLGFVLGLALAGCGGDEASTIGEPFTDGDADADGDADDRGIVPGKVDLLFVVDNSNSMAEEQENLVANFPRLLDGLTTPPDEDGDGGADYAPVADLHVGVITSDVGDGGHATPTCGAAGDDGILVSAARVASDDCADRELGPWLEGPSGSLASDFACLARVGTSGCGIEQPLEAVRRALIDHGDDENAGFLRDDSVLAIVFVTDEDDCTVDDDRIYTASVEELGELNTRCYAHDELLEAPDRVAAELRGLRPGLDGSVVIGAIAGTPEGWNGSPDSLPSPIDPNDPSGLVPSCSADGLGQAYSPRRLARLAEAVQGTAGFQSICQADWRGGLARLAATIGAGL
;
A
#
# COMPACT_ATOMS: atom_id res chain seq x y z
N MET A 1 -73.30 28.60 9.90
CA MET A 1 -73.36 29.93 10.55
C MET A 1 -72.39 30.87 9.82
N GLN A 2 -72.72 32.16 9.66
CA GLN A 2 -71.97 33.11 8.84
C GLN A 2 -70.92 33.91 9.64
N ARG A 3 -69.80 34.29 8.97
CA ARG A 3 -68.90 35.46 9.13
C ARG A 3 -67.69 35.19 8.19
N LEU A 4 -67.31 35.93 7.14
CA LEU A 4 -67.37 37.33 6.69
C LEU A 4 -66.08 38.16 6.98
N GLY A 5 -65.33 38.47 5.91
CA GLY A 5 -64.27 39.51 5.84
C GLY A 5 -62.81 39.03 6.03
N TYR A 6 -61.77 39.59 5.40
CA TYR A 6 -61.70 40.62 4.34
C TYR A 6 -60.36 40.57 3.55
N ARG A 7 -60.37 41.18 2.35
CA ARG A 7 -59.37 41.26 1.25
C ARG A 7 -57.89 41.62 1.57
N LEU A 8 -56.93 41.05 0.81
CA LEU A 8 -56.02 41.74 -0.16
C LEU A 8 -55.11 40.71 -0.91
N GLY A 9 -54.52 40.96 -2.10
CA GLY A 9 -54.97 41.86 -3.18
C GLY A 9 -53.93 42.61 -4.05
N PHE A 10 -53.07 41.95 -4.87
CA PHE A 10 -52.32 42.63 -5.97
C PHE A 10 -52.07 41.72 -7.20
N VAL A 11 -51.95 42.32 -8.39
CA VAL A 11 -51.89 41.69 -9.74
C VAL A 11 -50.91 42.49 -10.64
N LEU A 12 -50.55 41.91 -11.79
CA LEU A 12 -49.90 42.52 -12.98
C LEU A 12 -48.36 42.56 -12.91
N GLY A 13 -47.59 42.18 -13.94
CA GLY A 13 -47.92 41.64 -15.26
C GLY A 13 -46.87 42.10 -16.29
N LEU A 14 -46.37 41.22 -17.18
CA LEU A 14 -45.38 41.58 -18.20
C LEU A 14 -45.84 41.14 -19.61
N ALA A 15 -45.46 41.93 -20.62
CA ALA A 15 -45.98 41.86 -21.98
C ALA A 15 -44.99 41.26 -22.99
N LEU A 16 -45.53 40.73 -24.10
CA LEU A 16 -44.83 40.27 -25.30
C LEU A 16 -44.43 41.44 -26.22
N ALA A 17 -43.27 41.34 -26.89
CA ALA A 17 -43.07 41.66 -28.32
C ALA A 17 -41.59 41.54 -28.76
N GLY A 18 -41.34 41.12 -30.00
CA GLY A 18 -40.02 41.23 -30.68
C GLY A 18 -39.70 40.04 -31.59
N CYS A 19 -39.35 40.28 -32.85
CA CYS A 19 -39.23 39.23 -33.88
C CYS A 19 -38.09 39.52 -34.88
N GLY A 20 -37.41 38.46 -35.34
CA GLY A 20 -36.83 38.36 -36.69
C GLY A 20 -35.32 38.61 -36.86
N GLY A 21 -34.69 37.77 -37.69
CA GLY A 21 -33.32 37.96 -38.21
C GLY A 21 -32.58 36.65 -38.48
N ASP A 22 -32.53 36.22 -39.75
CA ASP A 22 -31.79 35.03 -40.21
C ASP A 22 -30.32 35.33 -40.59
N GLU A 23 -29.54 34.25 -40.68
CA GLU A 23 -28.35 34.00 -41.54
C GLU A 23 -26.90 34.08 -40.99
N ALA A 24 -26.18 33.00 -41.35
CA ALA A 24 -24.76 32.91 -41.74
C ALA A 24 -23.60 33.00 -40.71
N SER A 25 -23.13 31.80 -40.33
CA SER A 25 -21.73 31.35 -40.55
C SER A 25 -20.55 32.27 -40.20
N THR A 26 -19.89 31.98 -39.08
CA THR A 26 -18.41 32.11 -38.96
C THR A 26 -17.81 30.88 -38.30
N ILE A 27 -16.97 30.18 -39.04
CA ILE A 27 -15.95 29.26 -38.52
C ILE A 27 -14.98 30.03 -37.60
N GLY A 28 -14.77 29.54 -36.39
CA GLY A 28 -13.79 30.05 -35.43
C GLY A 28 -12.53 29.19 -35.44
N GLU A 29 -11.39 29.85 -35.59
CA GLU A 29 -10.02 29.30 -35.64
C GLU A 29 -9.58 28.68 -34.27
N PRO A 30 -8.46 27.93 -34.20
CA PRO A 30 -8.24 26.97 -33.13
C PRO A 30 -7.79 27.60 -31.80
N PHE A 31 -8.12 26.94 -30.69
CA PHE A 31 -7.47 27.16 -29.41
C PHE A 31 -6.04 26.58 -29.46
N THR A 32 -5.05 27.42 -29.19
CA THR A 32 -3.67 26.99 -28.96
C THR A 32 -3.05 27.75 -27.78
N ASP A 33 -2.63 26.96 -26.79
CA ASP A 33 -1.46 27.16 -25.91
C ASP A 33 -1.55 28.13 -24.70
N GLY A 34 -0.86 27.73 -23.61
CA GLY A 34 -0.72 28.41 -22.31
C GLY A 34 -1.92 28.25 -21.37
N ASP A 35 -1.88 27.54 -20.23
CA ASP A 35 -0.76 27.17 -19.37
C ASP A 35 -1.05 25.83 -18.66
N ALA A 36 -0.01 25.04 -18.39
CA ALA A 36 -0.09 23.92 -17.46
C ALA A 36 0.11 24.45 -16.04
N ASP A 37 -0.98 24.82 -15.38
CA ASP A 37 -0.95 25.20 -13.97
C ASP A 37 -0.48 23.99 -13.13
N ALA A 38 0.72 24.09 -12.58
CA ALA A 38 1.36 23.04 -11.78
C ALA A 38 0.85 22.99 -10.33
N ASP A 39 -0.12 23.84 -9.99
CA ASP A 39 -0.93 23.73 -8.77
C ASP A 39 -2.20 22.94 -9.14
N GLY A 40 -2.12 21.61 -9.07
CA GLY A 40 -3.26 20.74 -9.36
C GLY A 40 -4.40 20.99 -8.37
N ASP A 41 -5.52 21.56 -8.86
CA ASP A 41 -6.76 21.60 -8.08
C ASP A 41 -7.14 20.16 -7.68
N ALA A 42 -7.45 19.97 -6.39
CA ALA A 42 -7.87 18.68 -5.88
C ALA A 42 -9.18 18.22 -6.56
N ASP A 43 -9.31 16.92 -6.80
CA ASP A 43 -10.49 16.34 -7.43
C ASP A 43 -11.75 16.45 -6.55
N ASP A 44 -12.91 16.00 -7.07
CA ASP A 44 -14.19 16.02 -6.34
C ASP A 44 -14.17 15.20 -5.02
N ARG A 45 -13.13 14.37 -4.78
CA ARG A 45 -12.90 13.65 -3.53
C ARG A 45 -12.02 14.48 -2.57
N GLY A 46 -11.03 15.19 -3.11
CA GLY A 46 -10.05 16.00 -2.36
C GLY A 46 -8.60 15.54 -2.53
N ILE A 47 -8.32 14.64 -3.48
CA ILE A 47 -6.95 14.21 -3.83
C ILE A 47 -6.36 15.20 -4.82
N VAL A 48 -5.11 15.62 -4.60
CA VAL A 48 -4.35 16.33 -5.64
C VAL A 48 -3.72 15.29 -6.57
N PRO A 49 -4.04 15.28 -7.88
CA PRO A 49 -3.48 14.31 -8.81
C PRO A 49 -1.95 14.33 -8.80
N GLY A 50 -1.34 13.15 -8.74
CA GLY A 50 0.12 12.99 -8.67
C GLY A 50 0.75 13.07 -7.27
N LYS A 51 -0.04 13.13 -6.18
CA LYS A 51 0.45 12.98 -4.80
C LYS A 51 0.31 11.55 -4.28
N VAL A 52 1.42 10.96 -3.81
CA VAL A 52 1.46 9.58 -3.29
C VAL A 52 2.26 9.48 -2.00
N ASP A 53 1.73 8.79 -1.00
CA ASP A 53 2.47 8.30 0.17
C ASP A 53 2.66 6.79 0.03
N LEU A 54 3.90 6.38 -0.22
CA LEU A 54 4.28 5.00 -0.52
C LEU A 54 5.00 4.37 0.68
N LEU A 55 4.30 3.50 1.42
CA LEU A 55 4.84 2.77 2.56
C LEU A 55 5.27 1.37 2.15
N PHE A 56 6.56 1.06 2.27
CA PHE A 56 7.05 -0.31 2.18
C PHE A 56 7.06 -0.98 3.55
N VAL A 57 6.53 -2.20 3.61
CA VAL A 57 6.60 -3.09 4.77
C VAL A 57 7.55 -4.21 4.38
N VAL A 58 8.82 -4.08 4.78
CA VAL A 58 9.89 -4.98 4.35
C VAL A 58 10.19 -5.96 5.45
N ASP A 59 9.95 -7.22 5.17
CA ASP A 59 10.23 -8.29 6.10
C ASP A 59 11.73 -8.42 6.39
N ASN A 60 12.04 -8.49 7.68
CA ASN A 60 13.38 -8.54 8.24
C ASN A 60 13.66 -9.88 8.94
N SER A 61 12.86 -10.91 8.65
CA SER A 61 13.11 -12.31 8.98
C SER A 61 14.46 -12.81 8.40
N ASN A 62 14.88 -14.02 8.77
CA ASN A 62 16.21 -14.52 8.43
C ASN A 62 16.38 -15.00 6.98
N SER A 63 15.29 -15.20 6.25
CA SER A 63 15.24 -15.66 4.85
C SER A 63 15.35 -14.52 3.84
N MET A 64 14.88 -13.32 4.19
CA MET A 64 14.61 -12.19 3.29
C MET A 64 15.83 -11.46 2.69
N ALA A 65 17.04 -12.03 2.73
CA ALA A 65 18.26 -11.32 2.34
C ALA A 65 18.33 -11.06 0.83
N GLU A 66 18.08 -12.09 0.02
CA GLU A 66 18.09 -12.00 -1.44
C GLU A 66 16.89 -11.19 -1.98
N GLU A 67 15.77 -11.20 -1.27
CA GLU A 67 14.55 -10.47 -1.56
C GLU A 67 14.73 -8.96 -1.32
N GLN A 68 15.41 -8.56 -0.24
CA GLN A 68 15.79 -7.16 -0.01
C GLN A 68 16.71 -6.63 -1.13
N GLU A 69 17.65 -7.43 -1.63
CA GLU A 69 18.49 -7.04 -2.78
C GLU A 69 17.69 -6.92 -4.08
N ASN A 70 16.74 -7.84 -4.33
CA ASN A 70 15.83 -7.76 -5.48
C ASN A 70 14.92 -6.53 -5.42
N LEU A 71 14.42 -6.17 -4.23
CA LEU A 71 13.62 -4.96 -4.01
C LEU A 71 14.40 -3.72 -4.43
N VAL A 72 15.62 -3.56 -3.89
CA VAL A 72 16.48 -2.41 -4.20
C VAL A 72 16.88 -2.37 -5.67
N ALA A 73 17.21 -3.52 -6.27
CA ALA A 73 17.60 -3.59 -7.68
C ALA A 73 16.46 -3.22 -8.66
N ASN A 74 15.20 -3.40 -8.26
CA ASN A 74 14.04 -3.16 -9.10
C ASN A 74 13.24 -1.89 -8.75
N PHE A 75 13.41 -1.31 -7.56
CA PHE A 75 12.74 -0.05 -7.16
C PHE A 75 12.85 1.11 -8.17
N PRO A 76 13.99 1.36 -8.87
CA PRO A 76 14.05 2.39 -9.91
C PRO A 76 12.96 2.25 -10.98
N ARG A 77 12.49 1.03 -11.25
CA ARG A 77 11.46 0.74 -12.26
C ARG A 77 10.05 1.05 -11.78
N LEU A 78 9.80 0.87 -10.49
CA LEU A 78 8.55 1.32 -9.87
C LEU A 78 8.49 2.85 -9.93
N LEU A 79 9.61 3.51 -9.57
CA LEU A 79 9.73 4.96 -9.68
C LEU A 79 9.54 5.45 -11.13
N ASP A 80 10.22 4.84 -12.11
CA ASP A 80 10.04 5.15 -13.54
C ASP A 80 8.57 5.02 -13.96
N GLY A 81 7.89 3.93 -13.56
CA GLY A 81 6.48 3.71 -13.89
C GLY A 81 5.52 4.67 -13.20
N LEU A 82 5.84 5.16 -12.00
CA LEU A 82 5.02 6.15 -11.30
C LEU A 82 5.21 7.56 -11.86
N THR A 83 6.43 7.93 -12.25
CA THR A 83 6.76 9.31 -12.67
C THR A 83 6.77 9.52 -14.18
N THR A 84 6.93 8.44 -14.94
CA THR A 84 6.87 8.40 -16.41
C THR A 84 5.90 7.29 -16.85
N PRO A 85 4.59 7.43 -16.56
CA PRO A 85 3.58 6.46 -16.95
C PRO A 85 3.62 6.10 -18.44
N PRO A 86 3.32 4.84 -18.80
CA PRO A 86 3.25 4.41 -20.19
C PRO A 86 2.03 4.99 -20.94
N ASP A 87 2.05 4.77 -22.26
CA ASP A 87 0.94 4.96 -23.20
C ASP A 87 0.69 3.57 -23.81
N GLU A 88 -0.05 2.70 -23.10
CA GLU A 88 -0.27 1.32 -23.55
C GLU A 88 -1.39 1.21 -24.60
N ASP A 89 -2.34 2.16 -24.63
CA ASP A 89 -3.43 2.17 -25.62
C ASP A 89 -3.11 2.89 -26.94
N GLY A 90 -2.09 3.77 -26.93
CA GLY A 90 -1.56 4.46 -28.10
C GLY A 90 -2.34 5.72 -28.49
N ASP A 91 -3.11 6.32 -27.58
CA ASP A 91 -3.85 7.56 -27.85
C ASP A 91 -2.96 8.83 -27.86
N GLY A 92 -1.74 8.72 -27.31
CA GLY A 92 -0.74 9.79 -27.26
C GLY A 92 -0.71 10.59 -25.95
N GLY A 93 -1.57 10.23 -24.98
CA GLY A 93 -1.47 10.59 -23.56
C GLY A 93 -0.72 9.52 -22.76
N ALA A 94 -0.65 9.72 -21.44
CA ALA A 94 -0.20 8.67 -20.52
C ALA A 94 -1.42 8.01 -19.86
N ASP A 95 -1.32 6.71 -19.57
CA ASP A 95 -2.42 5.88 -19.04
C ASP A 95 -2.96 6.39 -17.68
N TYR A 96 -2.15 7.15 -16.93
CA TYR A 96 -2.51 7.82 -15.68
C TYR A 96 -1.65 9.07 -15.44
N ALA A 97 -2.03 9.90 -14.46
CA ALA A 97 -1.27 11.09 -14.10
C ALA A 97 0.13 10.73 -13.55
N PRO A 98 1.22 11.40 -13.97
CA PRO A 98 2.54 11.17 -13.40
C PRO A 98 2.59 11.63 -11.94
N VAL A 99 3.19 10.81 -11.08
CA VAL A 99 3.48 11.18 -9.69
C VAL A 99 4.52 12.30 -9.67
N ALA A 100 4.10 13.47 -9.17
CA ALA A 100 4.91 14.68 -9.08
C ALA A 100 5.40 14.96 -7.65
N ASP A 101 4.76 14.36 -6.64
CA ASP A 101 5.01 14.65 -5.23
C ASP A 101 4.82 13.38 -4.37
N LEU A 102 5.95 12.77 -3.99
CA LEU A 102 6.04 11.41 -3.44
C LEU A 102 6.72 11.43 -2.06
N HIS A 103 6.07 10.88 -1.05
CA HIS A 103 6.72 10.40 0.17
C HIS A 103 7.00 8.90 0.05
N VAL A 104 8.19 8.43 0.42
CA VAL A 104 8.52 7.00 0.52
C VAL A 104 8.98 6.66 1.93
N GLY A 105 8.18 5.86 2.64
CA GLY A 105 8.49 5.33 3.96
C GLY A 105 8.86 3.85 3.91
N VAL A 106 9.64 3.40 4.89
CA VAL A 106 9.97 1.98 5.09
C VAL A 106 9.75 1.62 6.55
N ILE A 107 9.02 0.54 6.81
CA ILE A 107 8.90 -0.14 8.11
C ILE A 107 9.23 -1.63 7.94
N THR A 108 9.34 -2.37 9.04
CA THR A 108 9.53 -3.83 9.01
C THR A 108 8.27 -4.59 9.44
N SER A 109 8.28 -5.92 9.28
CA SER A 109 7.25 -6.84 9.80
C SER A 109 7.35 -7.10 11.31
N ASP A 110 8.45 -6.71 11.96
CA ASP A 110 8.75 -7.03 13.36
C ASP A 110 8.15 -5.99 14.31
N VAL A 111 7.08 -6.37 15.00
CA VAL A 111 6.43 -5.59 16.07
C VAL A 111 6.64 -6.22 17.46
N GLY A 112 7.53 -7.20 17.53
CA GLY A 112 7.87 -7.98 18.72
C GLY A 112 6.82 -9.01 19.17
N ASP A 113 7.18 -9.75 20.22
CA ASP A 113 6.35 -10.79 20.84
C ASP A 113 5.73 -10.36 22.20
N GLY A 114 5.84 -9.09 22.58
CA GLY A 114 5.36 -8.60 23.89
C GLY A 114 6.17 -9.10 25.10
N GLY A 115 7.32 -9.76 24.90
CA GLY A 115 8.19 -10.28 25.94
C GLY A 115 7.97 -11.77 26.27
N HIS A 116 7.33 -12.53 25.38
CA HIS A 116 7.11 -13.98 25.54
C HIS A 116 8.39 -14.82 25.38
N ALA A 117 9.49 -14.20 24.92
CA ALA A 117 10.78 -14.83 24.66
C ALA A 117 10.72 -15.93 23.59
N THR A 118 9.85 -15.72 22.59
CA THR A 118 9.83 -16.47 21.35
C THR A 118 11.20 -16.39 20.67
N PRO A 119 11.75 -17.50 20.12
CA PRO A 119 13.02 -17.47 19.41
C PRO A 119 13.03 -16.40 18.30
N THR A 120 14.17 -15.71 18.12
CA THR A 120 14.39 -14.55 17.22
C THR A 120 13.67 -13.25 17.61
N CYS A 121 12.55 -13.29 18.32
CA CYS A 121 11.75 -12.11 18.61
C CYS A 121 12.28 -11.25 19.75
N GLY A 122 12.25 -9.94 19.55
CA GLY A 122 12.38 -8.95 20.63
C GLY A 122 11.00 -8.65 21.26
N ALA A 123 10.99 -8.04 22.45
CA ALA A 123 9.73 -7.74 23.14
C ALA A 123 8.88 -6.64 22.46
N ALA A 124 9.51 -5.76 21.66
CA ALA A 124 8.85 -4.63 20.99
C ALA A 124 9.11 -4.57 19.46
N GLY A 125 10.04 -5.37 18.95
CA GLY A 125 10.48 -5.31 17.55
C GLY A 125 10.97 -3.91 17.16
N ASP A 126 10.57 -3.48 15.97
CA ASP A 126 10.69 -2.13 15.41
C ASP A 126 9.44 -1.26 15.61
N ASP A 127 8.38 -1.81 16.22
CA ASP A 127 7.14 -1.13 16.65
C ASP A 127 6.35 -0.39 15.54
N GLY A 128 6.66 -0.62 14.25
CA GLY A 128 6.09 0.16 13.14
C GLY A 128 6.66 1.58 13.01
N ILE A 129 7.77 1.89 13.69
CA ILE A 129 8.47 3.18 13.55
C ILE A 129 9.22 3.19 12.21
N LEU A 130 9.11 4.30 11.48
CA LEU A 130 9.78 4.48 10.19
C LEU A 130 11.31 4.33 10.29
N VAL A 131 11.87 3.53 9.39
CA VAL A 131 13.31 3.31 9.25
C VAL A 131 13.94 4.61 8.75
N SER A 132 14.58 5.37 9.65
CA SER A 132 15.12 6.70 9.35
C SER A 132 16.62 6.76 9.03
N ALA A 133 17.28 5.61 9.00
CA ALA A 133 18.73 5.47 8.81
C ALA A 133 19.08 4.07 8.27
N ALA A 134 20.21 3.95 7.60
CA ALA A 134 20.69 2.68 7.05
C ALA A 134 20.99 1.66 8.17
N ARG A 135 20.33 0.49 8.10
CA ARG A 135 20.49 -0.60 9.08
C ARG A 135 21.60 -1.59 8.68
N VAL A 136 21.78 -1.81 7.38
CA VAL A 136 22.89 -2.58 6.82
C VAL A 136 24.03 -1.64 6.40
N ALA A 137 25.25 -1.94 6.86
CA ALA A 137 26.42 -1.11 6.57
C ALA A 137 26.83 -1.19 5.09
N SER A 138 26.92 -0.03 4.43
CA SER A 138 27.43 0.13 3.06
C SER A 138 28.17 1.46 2.94
N ASP A 139 29.27 1.47 2.17
CA ASP A 139 30.02 2.70 1.85
C ASP A 139 29.11 3.73 1.13
N ASP A 140 28.13 3.27 0.35
CA ASP A 140 27.17 4.14 -0.35
C ASP A 140 26.16 4.84 0.58
N CYS A 141 26.03 4.37 1.83
CA CYS A 141 25.03 4.84 2.80
C CYS A 141 25.64 5.58 4.01
N ALA A 142 26.97 5.50 4.21
CA ALA A 142 27.63 5.86 5.47
C ALA A 142 27.46 7.33 5.91
N ASP A 143 27.33 8.26 4.95
CA ASP A 143 27.22 9.71 5.18
C ASP A 143 25.85 10.29 4.72
N ARG A 144 24.81 9.45 4.56
CA ARG A 144 23.48 9.91 4.07
C ARG A 144 22.57 10.38 5.19
N GLU A 145 22.01 11.58 5.04
CA GLU A 145 20.89 12.08 5.84
C GLU A 145 19.58 11.67 5.16
N LEU A 146 19.02 10.53 5.56
CA LEU A 146 17.85 9.92 4.91
C LEU A 146 16.52 10.45 5.47
N GLY A 147 16.41 10.58 6.80
CA GLY A 147 15.16 10.99 7.45
C GLY A 147 14.12 9.87 7.53
N PRO A 148 13.01 10.06 8.26
CA PRO A 148 11.96 9.04 8.44
C PRO A 148 11.21 8.68 7.15
N TRP A 149 11.15 9.57 6.18
CA TRP A 149 10.69 9.27 4.83
C TRP A 149 11.51 10.05 3.81
N LEU A 150 11.50 9.57 2.57
CA LEU A 150 12.19 10.18 1.45
C LEU A 150 11.20 10.99 0.60
N GLU A 151 11.62 12.17 0.15
CA GLU A 151 10.85 13.01 -0.76
C GLU A 151 11.30 12.79 -2.23
N GLY A 152 10.35 12.86 -3.16
CA GLY A 152 10.65 12.85 -4.58
C GLY A 152 9.46 13.26 -5.47
N PRO A 153 9.59 13.10 -6.80
CA PRO A 153 10.71 12.47 -7.50
C PRO A 153 12.04 13.24 -7.39
N SER A 154 13.14 12.53 -7.11
CA SER A 154 14.47 13.16 -7.00
C SER A 154 15.56 12.26 -7.57
N GLY A 155 16.68 12.86 -7.96
CA GLY A 155 17.82 12.12 -8.53
C GLY A 155 18.56 11.22 -7.55
N SER A 156 18.32 11.37 -6.24
CA SER A 156 18.93 10.52 -5.19
C SER A 156 17.96 9.45 -4.66
N LEU A 157 16.63 9.66 -4.76
CA LEU A 157 15.57 8.84 -4.16
C LEU A 157 15.82 7.32 -4.26
N ALA A 158 16.12 6.80 -5.45
CA ALA A 158 16.35 5.36 -5.61
C ALA A 158 17.57 4.82 -4.84
N SER A 159 18.60 5.65 -4.69
CA SER A 159 19.81 5.33 -3.91
C SER A 159 19.68 5.63 -2.42
N ASP A 160 18.77 6.52 -2.03
CA ASP A 160 18.39 6.73 -0.63
C ASP A 160 17.49 5.59 -0.13
N PHE A 161 16.51 5.20 -0.94
CA PHE A 161 15.64 4.04 -0.70
C PHE A 161 16.45 2.75 -0.56
N ALA A 162 17.48 2.57 -1.40
CA ALA A 162 18.44 1.46 -1.30
C ALA A 162 19.10 1.31 0.08
N CYS A 163 19.24 2.41 0.83
CA CYS A 163 19.80 2.41 2.17
C CYS A 163 18.76 2.12 3.27
N LEU A 164 17.50 2.52 3.08
CA LEU A 164 16.41 2.26 4.03
C LEU A 164 15.80 0.86 3.87
N ALA A 165 15.60 0.39 2.64
CA ALA A 165 14.97 -0.89 2.32
C ALA A 165 15.83 -2.12 2.68
N ARG A 166 17.14 -1.93 2.91
CA ARG A 166 18.01 -2.95 3.53
C ARG A 166 17.86 -2.91 5.04
N VAL A 167 16.75 -3.47 5.52
CA VAL A 167 16.35 -3.46 6.92
C VAL A 167 17.11 -4.47 7.79
N GLY A 168 17.80 -5.43 7.17
CA GLY A 168 18.50 -6.52 7.84
C GLY A 168 17.64 -7.78 7.96
N THR A 169 18.22 -8.86 8.49
CA THR A 169 17.62 -10.22 8.53
C THR A 169 17.71 -10.83 9.93
N SER A 170 17.29 -10.07 10.94
CA SER A 170 17.41 -10.42 12.37
C SER A 170 16.18 -10.04 13.19
N GLY A 171 15.04 -9.83 12.54
CA GLY A 171 13.75 -9.61 13.18
C GLY A 171 13.10 -10.88 13.69
N CYS A 172 11.94 -10.70 14.30
CA CYS A 172 11.06 -11.74 14.80
C CYS A 172 10.50 -12.63 13.66
N GLY A 173 10.78 -13.93 13.72
CA GLY A 173 10.17 -14.99 12.89
C GLY A 173 8.72 -15.31 13.26
N ILE A 174 7.95 -14.27 13.60
CA ILE A 174 6.48 -14.22 13.70
C ILE A 174 6.12 -12.86 13.12
N GLU A 175 5.98 -12.83 11.81
CA GLU A 175 5.84 -11.63 11.00
C GLU A 175 4.44 -11.03 11.19
N GLN A 176 4.36 -9.74 11.51
CA GLN A 176 3.08 -9.05 11.76
C GLN A 176 2.96 -7.80 10.89
N PRO A 177 3.05 -7.95 9.55
CA PRO A 177 3.02 -6.82 8.63
C PRO A 177 1.74 -5.97 8.74
N LEU A 178 0.59 -6.52 9.12
CA LEU A 178 -0.62 -5.72 9.25
C LEU A 178 -0.64 -4.89 10.54
N GLU A 179 -0.18 -5.45 11.66
CA GLU A 179 0.06 -4.70 12.90
C GLU A 179 1.13 -3.63 12.70
N ALA A 180 2.20 -3.93 11.96
CA ALA A 180 3.25 -2.96 11.68
C ALA A 180 2.70 -1.73 10.95
N VAL A 181 1.83 -1.92 9.95
CA VAL A 181 1.14 -0.81 9.25
C VAL A 181 0.16 -0.10 10.20
N ARG A 182 -0.60 -0.84 11.01
CA ARG A 182 -1.55 -0.27 11.97
C ARG A 182 -0.83 0.63 12.97
N ARG A 183 0.28 0.18 13.55
CA ARG A 183 1.14 1.01 14.40
C ARG A 183 1.71 2.18 13.62
N ALA A 184 2.30 1.95 12.45
CA ALA A 184 2.97 3.00 11.69
C ALA A 184 2.07 4.19 11.31
N LEU A 185 0.82 3.92 10.92
CA LEU A 185 -0.10 4.92 10.37
C LEU A 185 -1.18 5.41 11.34
N ILE A 186 -1.48 4.65 12.39
CA ILE A 186 -2.59 4.96 13.31
C ILE A 186 -2.07 5.24 14.72
N ASP A 187 -1.31 4.32 15.31
CA ASP A 187 -0.80 4.54 16.67
C ASP A 187 0.31 5.59 16.66
N HIS A 188 1.20 5.55 15.66
CA HIS A 188 2.35 6.46 15.51
C HIS A 188 2.15 7.59 14.49
N GLY A 189 0.97 7.68 13.86
CA GLY A 189 0.70 8.65 12.79
C GLY A 189 0.77 10.11 13.23
N ASP A 190 0.56 10.38 14.52
CA ASP A 190 0.54 11.72 15.13
C ASP A 190 1.77 12.04 16.01
N ASP A 191 2.73 11.10 16.17
CA ASP A 191 3.95 11.28 16.99
C ASP A 191 5.26 10.82 16.32
N GLU A 192 5.68 9.56 16.44
CA GLU A 192 6.96 9.06 15.91
C GLU A 192 7.05 9.15 14.37
N ASN A 193 5.94 8.90 13.67
CA ASN A 193 5.84 8.97 12.21
C ASN A 193 5.11 10.23 11.71
N ALA A 194 4.91 11.23 12.58
CA ALA A 194 4.15 12.44 12.30
C ALA A 194 4.65 13.17 11.04
N GLY A 195 3.73 13.41 10.10
CA GLY A 195 3.99 14.11 8.83
C GLY A 195 4.32 13.21 7.63
N PHE A 196 4.48 11.89 7.82
CA PHE A 196 4.60 10.96 6.69
C PHE A 196 3.32 10.91 5.86
N LEU A 197 2.17 10.72 6.52
CA LEU A 197 0.87 10.58 5.87
C LEU A 197 0.22 11.96 5.67
N ARG A 198 -0.11 12.30 4.42
CA ARG A 198 -0.74 13.56 4.02
C ARG A 198 -2.24 13.37 3.81
N ASP A 199 -3.05 14.42 3.99
CA ASP A 199 -4.51 14.33 3.83
C ASP A 199 -4.97 14.26 2.37
N ASP A 200 -4.17 14.77 1.43
CA ASP A 200 -4.52 14.98 0.01
C ASP A 200 -3.78 14.05 -0.98
N SER A 201 -3.27 12.92 -0.48
CA SER A 201 -2.48 11.93 -1.23
C SER A 201 -3.17 10.57 -1.36
N VAL A 202 -2.83 9.82 -2.41
CA VAL A 202 -3.07 8.37 -2.47
C VAL A 202 -2.10 7.65 -1.52
N LEU A 203 -2.63 6.80 -0.64
CA LEU A 203 -1.83 5.92 0.22
C LEU A 203 -1.59 4.59 -0.51
N ALA A 204 -0.34 4.26 -0.78
CA ALA A 204 0.06 2.97 -1.35
C ALA A 204 0.89 2.19 -0.32
N ILE A 205 0.43 1.00 0.07
CA ILE A 205 1.13 0.12 1.01
C ILE A 205 1.65 -1.09 0.24
N VAL A 206 2.95 -1.36 0.31
CA VAL A 206 3.62 -2.44 -0.42
C VAL A 206 4.29 -3.39 0.56
N PHE A 207 3.70 -4.56 0.74
CA PHE A 207 4.25 -5.65 1.53
C PHE A 207 5.35 -6.39 0.75
N VAL A 208 6.45 -6.75 1.41
CA VAL A 208 7.55 -7.53 0.83
C VAL A 208 7.96 -8.58 1.87
N THR A 209 7.48 -9.81 1.74
CA THR A 209 7.62 -10.90 2.74
C THR A 209 7.50 -12.27 2.09
N ASP A 210 8.18 -13.29 2.62
CA ASP A 210 8.04 -14.70 2.22
C ASP A 210 7.05 -15.50 3.09
N GLU A 211 6.48 -14.91 4.14
CA GLU A 211 5.45 -15.50 5.02
C GLU A 211 4.07 -14.81 4.82
N ASP A 212 3.05 -15.19 5.61
CA ASP A 212 1.75 -14.51 5.70
C ASP A 212 1.63 -13.72 7.00
N ASP A 213 0.63 -12.84 7.11
CA ASP A 213 0.42 -12.04 8.31
C ASP A 213 0.05 -12.88 9.55
N CYS A 214 0.79 -12.70 10.65
CA CYS A 214 0.47 -13.23 11.95
C CYS A 214 0.09 -12.16 12.99
N THR A 215 -0.64 -11.09 12.60
CA THR A 215 -1.07 -10.05 13.56
C THR A 215 -1.91 -10.66 14.69
N VAL A 216 -1.34 -10.75 15.90
CA VAL A 216 -1.88 -11.51 17.02
C VAL A 216 -2.90 -10.71 17.84
N ASP A 217 -4.09 -11.28 18.08
CA ASP A 217 -5.07 -10.79 19.06
C ASP A 217 -4.93 -11.55 20.41
N ASP A 218 -4.53 -12.83 20.38
CA ASP A 218 -4.38 -13.68 21.56
C ASP A 218 -2.93 -14.22 21.74
N ASP A 219 -2.26 -13.73 22.80
CA ASP A 219 -0.85 -14.01 23.11
C ASP A 219 -0.47 -15.49 23.34
N ARG A 220 -1.47 -16.39 23.41
CA ARG A 220 -1.25 -17.84 23.42
C ARG A 220 -0.52 -18.32 22.16
N ILE A 221 -0.61 -17.59 21.03
CA ILE A 221 0.21 -17.84 19.83
C ILE A 221 1.70 -17.96 20.19
N TYR A 222 2.27 -16.99 20.91
CA TYR A 222 3.68 -16.98 21.30
C TYR A 222 4.01 -18.01 22.41
N THR A 223 3.02 -18.40 23.20
CA THR A 223 3.24 -19.22 24.39
C THR A 223 3.51 -20.68 24.02
N ALA A 224 4.80 -21.04 23.89
CA ALA A 224 5.26 -22.37 23.48
C ALA A 224 4.76 -23.54 24.36
N SER A 225 4.38 -23.29 25.62
CA SER A 225 3.82 -24.31 26.52
C SER A 225 2.34 -24.66 26.26
N VAL A 226 1.66 -23.94 25.36
CA VAL A 226 0.30 -24.31 24.91
C VAL A 226 0.40 -25.39 23.83
N GLU A 227 0.57 -26.64 24.26
CA GLU A 227 0.69 -27.83 23.37
C GLU A 227 -0.51 -27.98 22.42
N GLU A 228 -1.68 -27.46 22.82
CA GLU A 228 -2.94 -27.51 22.07
C GLU A 228 -2.91 -26.73 20.74
N LEU A 229 -1.97 -25.79 20.58
CA LEU A 229 -1.78 -25.00 19.35
C LEU A 229 -0.72 -25.59 18.40
N GLY A 230 -0.10 -26.72 18.75
CA GLY A 230 0.96 -27.34 17.94
C GLY A 230 2.27 -26.54 17.91
N GLU A 231 3.09 -26.82 16.90
CA GLU A 231 4.40 -26.19 16.71
C GLU A 231 4.28 -24.72 16.33
N LEU A 232 5.16 -23.88 16.88
CA LEU A 232 5.08 -22.43 16.79
C LEU A 232 4.93 -21.91 15.34
N ASN A 233 5.73 -22.46 14.41
CA ASN A 233 5.76 -22.07 13.00
C ASN A 233 4.46 -22.37 12.24
N THR A 234 3.54 -23.17 12.77
CA THR A 234 2.26 -23.47 12.12
C THR A 234 1.09 -22.68 12.71
N ARG A 235 1.27 -22.02 13.86
CA ARG A 235 0.16 -21.43 14.63
C ARG A 235 -0.60 -20.36 13.86
N CYS A 236 0.11 -19.43 13.23
CA CYS A 236 -0.47 -18.35 12.43
C CYS A 236 -1.35 -18.88 11.28
N TYR A 237 -0.96 -20.01 10.69
CA TYR A 237 -1.69 -20.65 9.59
C TYR A 237 -2.82 -21.58 10.06
N ALA A 238 -2.74 -22.11 11.28
CA ALA A 238 -3.69 -23.07 11.84
C ALA A 238 -4.78 -22.44 12.71
N HIS A 239 -4.52 -21.26 13.29
CA HIS A 239 -5.33 -20.61 14.33
C HIS A 239 -5.72 -19.16 13.97
N ASP A 240 -6.37 -18.99 12.83
CA ASP A 240 -6.93 -17.69 12.36
C ASP A 240 -7.89 -17.08 13.41
N GLU A 241 -8.47 -17.88 14.32
CA GLU A 241 -9.30 -17.41 15.44
C GLU A 241 -8.53 -16.72 16.59
N LEU A 242 -7.19 -16.70 16.55
CA LEU A 242 -6.32 -16.03 17.52
C LEU A 242 -5.62 -14.79 16.93
N LEU A 243 -5.91 -14.47 15.67
CA LEU A 243 -5.33 -13.35 14.93
C LEU A 243 -6.40 -12.27 14.68
N GLU A 244 -5.97 -11.02 14.55
CA GLU A 244 -6.86 -9.93 14.17
C GLU A 244 -7.45 -10.18 12.78
N ALA A 245 -8.69 -9.74 12.52
CA ALA A 245 -9.29 -9.91 11.21
C ALA A 245 -8.71 -8.90 10.19
N PRO A 246 -8.22 -9.32 9.00
CA PRO A 246 -7.76 -8.39 7.97
C PRO A 246 -8.83 -7.35 7.57
N ASP A 247 -10.12 -7.71 7.64
CA ASP A 247 -11.25 -6.80 7.46
C ASP A 247 -11.29 -5.62 8.43
N ARG A 248 -10.83 -5.81 9.68
CA ARG A 248 -10.76 -4.74 10.67
C ARG A 248 -9.62 -3.78 10.34
N VAL A 249 -8.42 -4.30 10.04
CA VAL A 249 -7.31 -3.47 9.56
C VAL A 249 -7.71 -2.72 8.28
N ALA A 250 -8.41 -3.36 7.33
CA ALA A 250 -8.95 -2.71 6.14
C ALA A 250 -9.95 -1.57 6.46
N ALA A 251 -10.78 -1.72 7.49
CA ALA A 251 -11.70 -0.68 7.93
C ALA A 251 -10.96 0.50 8.57
N GLU A 252 -9.94 0.22 9.36
CA GLU A 252 -9.09 1.24 10.00
C GLU A 252 -8.26 2.02 8.95
N LEU A 253 -7.66 1.34 7.97
CA LEU A 253 -6.92 1.99 6.87
C LEU A 253 -7.79 2.87 5.97
N ARG A 254 -9.03 2.44 5.65
CA ARG A 254 -10.00 3.32 4.97
C ARG A 254 -10.40 4.53 5.83
N GLY A 255 -10.36 4.39 7.15
CA GLY A 255 -10.58 5.48 8.11
C GLY A 255 -9.56 6.61 8.01
N LEU A 256 -8.34 6.34 7.53
CA LEU A 256 -7.28 7.33 7.26
C LEU A 256 -7.54 8.21 6.03
N ARG A 257 -8.58 7.87 5.25
CA ARG A 257 -8.90 8.50 3.96
C ARG A 257 -10.42 8.77 3.83
N PRO A 258 -11.02 9.53 4.78
CA PRO A 258 -12.47 9.68 4.87
C PRO A 258 -13.04 10.49 3.70
N GLY A 259 -13.81 9.83 2.84
CA GLY A 259 -14.40 10.42 1.62
C GLY A 259 -13.56 10.22 0.35
N LEU A 260 -12.39 9.59 0.47
CA LEU A 260 -11.48 9.30 -0.62
C LEU A 260 -11.59 7.81 -1.02
N ASP A 261 -12.78 7.38 -1.44
CA ASP A 261 -13.01 5.99 -1.86
C ASP A 261 -12.01 5.59 -2.96
N GLY A 262 -11.34 4.45 -2.77
CA GLY A 262 -10.30 3.93 -3.67
C GLY A 262 -8.89 4.50 -3.49
N SER A 263 -8.66 5.45 -2.57
CA SER A 263 -7.33 6.08 -2.39
C SER A 263 -6.36 5.31 -1.49
N VAL A 264 -6.69 4.07 -1.11
CA VAL A 264 -5.81 3.15 -0.40
C VAL A 264 -5.54 1.96 -1.30
N VAL A 265 -4.28 1.81 -1.71
CA VAL A 265 -3.80 0.82 -2.68
C VAL A 265 -2.94 -0.20 -1.96
N ILE A 266 -3.21 -1.49 -2.17
CA ILE A 266 -2.49 -2.60 -1.53
C ILE A 266 -1.67 -3.37 -2.57
N GLY A 267 -0.35 -3.26 -2.48
CA GLY A 267 0.61 -4.08 -3.21
C GLY A 267 1.22 -5.16 -2.34
N ALA A 268 1.54 -6.32 -2.91
CA ALA A 268 2.33 -7.34 -2.22
C ALA A 268 3.30 -8.03 -3.19
N ILE A 269 4.57 -8.06 -2.78
CA ILE A 269 5.62 -8.90 -3.33
C ILE A 269 5.77 -10.05 -2.34
N ALA A 270 5.08 -11.15 -2.59
CA ALA A 270 4.89 -12.21 -1.58
C ALA A 270 4.82 -13.61 -2.20
N GLY A 271 4.70 -14.65 -1.36
CA GLY A 271 4.75 -16.06 -1.77
C GLY A 271 3.57 -16.59 -2.58
N THR A 272 3.11 -15.85 -3.61
CA THR A 272 2.09 -16.32 -4.55
C THR A 272 2.71 -17.21 -5.64
N PRO A 273 1.94 -18.11 -6.27
CA PRO A 273 2.32 -18.69 -7.57
C PRO A 273 2.58 -17.60 -8.62
N GLU A 274 3.42 -17.90 -9.61
CA GLU A 274 3.70 -16.99 -10.73
C GLU A 274 2.41 -16.67 -11.51
N GLY A 275 2.15 -15.37 -11.73
CA GLY A 275 0.97 -14.90 -12.45
C GLY A 275 -0.36 -15.03 -11.69
N TRP A 276 -0.33 -15.31 -10.38
CA TRP A 276 -1.54 -15.38 -9.56
C TRP A 276 -2.30 -14.04 -9.51
N ASN A 277 -3.62 -14.12 -9.74
CA ASN A 277 -4.56 -13.00 -9.73
C ASN A 277 -5.96 -13.44 -9.24
N GLY A 278 -6.00 -14.48 -8.40
CA GLY A 278 -7.24 -15.08 -7.91
C GLY A 278 -7.78 -14.44 -6.62
N SER A 279 -8.87 -14.98 -6.08
CA SER A 279 -9.34 -14.62 -4.74
C SER A 279 -8.45 -15.23 -3.65
N PRO A 280 -8.43 -14.69 -2.41
CA PRO A 280 -7.55 -15.17 -1.34
C PRO A 280 -7.68 -16.68 -1.06
N ASP A 281 -8.90 -17.22 -1.13
CA ASP A 281 -9.19 -18.64 -0.92
C ASP A 281 -8.62 -19.57 -2.01
N SER A 282 -8.12 -19.02 -3.14
CA SER A 282 -7.47 -19.80 -4.21
C SER A 282 -5.99 -20.09 -3.96
N LEU A 283 -5.35 -19.40 -3.01
CA LEU A 283 -4.00 -19.72 -2.57
C LEU A 283 -3.98 -21.08 -1.85
N PRO A 284 -2.92 -21.90 -1.97
CA PRO A 284 -2.85 -23.18 -1.25
C PRO A 284 -2.75 -22.95 0.28
N SER A 285 -3.01 -24.00 1.06
CA SER A 285 -2.80 -23.95 2.52
C SER A 285 -1.32 -24.19 2.81
N PRO A 286 -0.65 -23.34 3.60
CA PRO A 286 0.73 -23.59 4.01
C PRO A 286 0.89 -24.85 4.86
N ILE A 287 -0.06 -25.23 5.72
CA ILE A 287 0.02 -26.49 6.51
C ILE A 287 0.14 -27.73 5.60
N ASP A 288 1.15 -28.58 5.82
CA ASP A 288 1.29 -29.86 5.10
C ASP A 288 0.15 -30.83 5.51
N PRO A 289 -0.67 -31.31 4.57
CA PRO A 289 -1.75 -32.26 4.86
C PRO A 289 -1.27 -33.63 5.38
N ASN A 290 0.03 -33.94 5.32
CA ASN A 290 0.65 -35.16 5.82
C ASN A 290 1.43 -34.94 7.12
N ASP A 291 1.79 -33.70 7.44
CA ASP A 291 2.56 -33.32 8.63
C ASP A 291 2.06 -31.98 9.20
N PRO A 292 1.17 -31.98 10.21
CA PRO A 292 0.59 -30.75 10.75
C PRO A 292 1.57 -29.78 11.43
N SER A 293 2.84 -30.16 11.62
CA SER A 293 3.92 -29.26 12.05
C SER A 293 4.77 -28.72 10.88
N GLY A 294 4.59 -29.26 9.68
CA GLY A 294 5.28 -28.85 8.46
C GLY A 294 4.52 -27.79 7.68
N LEU A 295 5.28 -26.96 6.96
CA LEU A 295 4.75 -26.03 5.96
C LEU A 295 5.15 -26.47 4.54
N VAL A 296 4.28 -26.19 3.58
CA VAL A 296 4.46 -26.40 2.13
C VAL A 296 4.46 -25.02 1.48
N PRO A 297 5.56 -24.62 0.80
CA PRO A 297 5.62 -23.33 0.14
C PRO A 297 4.72 -23.29 -1.11
N SER A 298 4.12 -22.13 -1.36
CA SER A 298 3.36 -21.85 -2.59
C SER A 298 4.25 -21.50 -3.77
N CYS A 299 5.46 -20.99 -3.52
CA CYS A 299 6.50 -20.83 -4.52
C CYS A 299 7.89 -21.06 -3.92
N SER A 300 8.86 -21.37 -4.79
CA SER A 300 10.27 -21.51 -4.42
C SER A 300 11.13 -21.26 -5.64
N ALA A 301 12.30 -20.65 -5.49
CA ALA A 301 13.25 -20.48 -6.59
C ALA A 301 14.70 -20.64 -6.16
N ASP A 302 15.53 -21.14 -7.07
CA ASP A 302 16.96 -21.36 -6.82
C ASP A 302 17.66 -20.04 -6.51
N GLY A 303 18.05 -19.86 -5.24
CA GLY A 303 18.71 -18.64 -4.75
C GLY A 303 17.76 -17.55 -4.23
N LEU A 304 16.46 -17.82 -4.11
CA LEU A 304 15.43 -16.94 -3.52
C LEU A 304 14.54 -17.71 -2.52
N GLY A 305 15.12 -18.71 -1.86
CA GLY A 305 14.45 -19.52 -0.84
C GLY A 305 13.11 -20.15 -1.25
N GLN A 306 12.18 -20.09 -0.30
CA GLN A 306 10.84 -20.66 -0.33
C GLN A 306 9.89 -19.63 0.28
N ALA A 307 8.68 -19.49 -0.25
CA ALA A 307 7.70 -18.56 0.28
C ALA A 307 6.31 -19.20 0.39
N TYR A 308 5.58 -18.81 1.43
CA TYR A 308 4.28 -19.32 1.85
C TYR A 308 3.14 -18.42 1.39
N SER A 309 1.91 -18.89 1.52
CA SER A 309 0.76 -18.26 0.86
C SER A 309 0.25 -17.05 1.63
N PRO A 310 0.30 -15.83 1.06
CA PRO A 310 -0.06 -14.59 1.74
C PRO A 310 -1.59 -14.39 1.76
N ARG A 311 -2.31 -15.34 2.37
CA ARG A 311 -3.78 -15.41 2.40
C ARG A 311 -4.39 -14.23 3.14
N ARG A 312 -3.79 -13.83 4.26
CA ARG A 312 -4.27 -12.72 5.10
C ARG A 312 -3.94 -11.37 4.48
N LEU A 313 -2.78 -11.22 3.83
CA LEU A 313 -2.48 -10.05 2.98
C LEU A 313 -3.46 -9.95 1.78
N ALA A 314 -3.78 -11.07 1.14
CA ALA A 314 -4.78 -11.12 0.07
C ALA A 314 -6.18 -10.74 0.55
N ARG A 315 -6.58 -11.15 1.77
CA ARG A 315 -7.84 -10.72 2.40
C ARG A 315 -7.85 -9.24 2.74
N LEU A 316 -6.74 -8.67 3.24
CA LEU A 316 -6.64 -7.21 3.42
C LEU A 316 -6.88 -6.48 2.10
N ALA A 317 -6.19 -6.90 1.03
CA ALA A 317 -6.29 -6.29 -0.28
C ALA A 317 -7.73 -6.32 -0.85
N GLU A 318 -8.43 -7.45 -0.71
CA GLU A 318 -9.83 -7.59 -1.09
C GLU A 318 -10.75 -6.72 -0.20
N ALA A 319 -10.51 -6.70 1.12
CA ALA A 319 -11.34 -6.00 2.09
C ALA A 319 -11.22 -4.48 2.04
N VAL A 320 -10.07 -3.93 1.63
CA VAL A 320 -9.86 -2.47 1.41
C VAL A 320 -10.70 -1.95 0.23
N GLN A 321 -11.10 -2.81 -0.71
CA GLN A 321 -11.88 -2.46 -1.91
C GLN A 321 -11.18 -1.46 -2.86
N GLY A 322 -9.86 -1.28 -2.70
CA GLY A 322 -9.00 -0.54 -3.61
C GLY A 322 -8.43 -1.42 -4.73
N THR A 323 -7.58 -0.84 -5.56
CA THR A 323 -6.82 -1.60 -6.57
C THR A 323 -5.72 -2.40 -5.87
N ALA A 324 -5.56 -3.68 -6.24
CA ALA A 324 -4.63 -4.61 -5.60
C ALA A 324 -3.66 -5.25 -6.60
N GLY A 325 -2.38 -5.28 -6.27
CA GLY A 325 -1.31 -5.76 -7.14
C GLY A 325 -0.43 -6.81 -6.47
N PHE A 326 -0.48 -8.05 -6.96
CA PHE A 326 0.37 -9.14 -6.47
C PHE A 326 1.51 -9.46 -7.45
N GLN A 327 2.68 -9.72 -6.87
CA GLN A 327 3.90 -10.14 -7.52
C GLN A 327 4.48 -11.31 -6.74
N SER A 328 4.84 -12.39 -7.44
CA SER A 328 5.48 -13.53 -6.80
C SER A 328 6.90 -13.16 -6.40
N ILE A 329 7.21 -13.27 -5.11
CA ILE A 329 8.53 -12.97 -4.54
C ILE A 329 9.61 -13.91 -5.13
N CYS A 330 9.24 -15.17 -5.39
CA CYS A 330 10.08 -16.20 -5.99
C CYS A 330 10.44 -15.97 -7.47
N GLN A 331 10.01 -14.88 -8.11
CA GLN A 331 10.47 -14.55 -9.47
C GLN A 331 11.78 -13.75 -9.40
N ALA A 332 12.82 -14.19 -10.11
CA ALA A 332 14.11 -13.47 -10.18
C ALA A 332 14.07 -12.12 -10.93
N ASP A 333 12.89 -11.68 -11.37
CA ASP A 333 12.69 -10.46 -12.14
C ASP A 333 11.31 -9.86 -11.85
N TRP A 334 11.27 -8.82 -11.03
CA TRP A 334 10.02 -8.17 -10.63
C TRP A 334 9.55 -7.10 -11.62
N ARG A 335 10.19 -6.94 -12.79
CA ARG A 335 9.82 -5.93 -13.82
C ARG A 335 8.33 -5.87 -14.11
N GLY A 336 7.72 -7.02 -14.40
CA GLY A 336 6.29 -7.09 -14.71
C GLY A 336 5.40 -6.81 -13.50
N GLY A 337 5.83 -7.20 -12.30
CA GLY A 337 5.10 -6.95 -11.05
C GLY A 337 5.08 -5.48 -10.67
N LEU A 338 6.25 -4.84 -10.68
CA LEU A 338 6.35 -3.42 -10.34
C LEU A 338 5.69 -2.51 -11.38
N ALA A 339 5.68 -2.89 -12.67
CA ALA A 339 4.89 -2.18 -13.67
C ALA A 339 3.37 -2.27 -13.39
N ARG A 340 2.86 -3.47 -13.06
CA ARG A 340 1.45 -3.63 -12.64
C ARG A 340 1.15 -2.87 -11.34
N LEU A 341 2.09 -2.82 -10.40
CA LEU A 341 1.96 -2.06 -9.16
C LEU A 341 1.95 -0.54 -9.41
N ALA A 342 2.81 -0.04 -10.30
CA ALA A 342 2.80 1.36 -10.73
C ALA A 342 1.44 1.73 -11.35
N ALA A 343 0.92 0.92 -12.28
CA ALA A 343 -0.41 1.12 -12.86
C ALA A 343 -1.55 0.98 -11.84
N THR A 344 -1.38 0.10 -10.84
CA THR A 344 -2.34 -0.09 -9.73
C THR A 344 -2.43 1.14 -8.83
N ILE A 345 -1.29 1.78 -8.53
CA ILE A 345 -1.22 3.06 -7.80
C ILE A 345 -1.72 4.20 -8.70
N GLY A 346 -1.31 4.22 -9.97
CA GLY A 346 -1.69 5.21 -10.96
C GLY A 346 -3.20 5.29 -11.20
N ALA A 347 -3.90 4.16 -11.17
CA ALA A 347 -5.36 4.10 -11.27
C ALA A 347 -6.11 4.63 -10.03
N GLY A 348 -5.40 4.99 -8.94
CA GLY A 348 -5.96 5.66 -7.77
C GLY A 348 -5.88 7.20 -7.82
N LEU A 349 -5.01 7.73 -8.69
CA LEU A 349 -4.77 9.17 -8.92
C LEU A 349 -5.93 9.83 -9.70
#